data_AF-A0A963GK13-F1
#
_entry.id   AF-A0A963GK13-F1
#
_cell.length_a   1.000
_cell.length_b   1.000
_cell.length_c   1.000
_cell.angle_alpha   90.00
_cell.angle_beta   90.00
_cell.angle_gamma   90.00
#
_symmetry.space_group_name_H-M   'P 1'
#
loop_
_entity.id
_entity.type
_entity.pdbx_description
1 polymer ?
#
loop_
_entity_poly.entity_id
_entity_poly.type
_entity_poly.pdbx_seq_one_letter_code
_entity_poly.pdbx_strand_id
1 'polypeptide(L)' 'MDENKAKALAAALSQIEKQFGKGSIMRMGDGNVERDIQTVSTGSLGLDIAL' A
#
# COMPACT_ATOMS: atom_id res chain seq x y z
N MET A 1 1.68 26.49 -5.61
CA MET A 1 0.59 26.18 -4.65
C MET A 1 0.50 24.68 -4.35
N ASP A 2 1.04 23.82 -5.21
CA ASP A 2 0.90 22.36 -5.10
C ASP A 2 1.87 21.69 -4.10
N GLU A 3 3.00 22.33 -3.80
CA GLU A 3 4.02 21.76 -2.91
C GLU A 3 3.55 21.68 -1.45
N ASN A 4 2.80 22.68 -0.98
CA ASN A 4 2.18 22.66 0.35
C ASN A 4 1.11 21.57 0.46
N LYS A 5 0.34 21.32 -0.62
CA LYS A 5 -0.66 20.24 -0.66
C LYS A 5 0.02 18.87 -0.63
N ALA A 6 1.10 18.69 -1.39
CA ALA A 6 1.88 17.45 -1.41
C ALA A 6 2.49 17.15 -0.02
N LYS A 7 3.03 18.16 0.66
CA LYS A 7 3.61 18.01 2.00
C LYS A 7 2.54 17.68 3.06
N ALA A 8 1.40 18.36 3.02
CA ALA A 8 0.28 18.07 3.92
C ALA A 8 -0.29 16.66 3.68
N LEU A 9 -0.39 16.23 2.41
CA LEU A 9 -0.83 14.89 2.05
C LEU A 9 0.13 13.81 2.56
N ALA A 10 1.44 13.99 2.37
CA ALA A 10 2.44 13.04 2.86
C ALA A 10 2.43 12.91 4.39
N ALA A 11 2.25 14.03 5.11
CA ALA A 11 2.13 14.03 6.56
C ALA A 11 0.86 13.28 7.03
N ALA A 12 -0.27 13.51 6.37
CA ALA A 12 -1.52 12.81 6.67
C ALA A 12 -1.44 11.31 6.40
N LEU A 13 -0.83 10.91 5.27
CA LEU A 13 -0.60 9.50 4.93
C LEU A 13 0.25 8.80 5.99
N SER A 14 1.36 9.43 6.41
CA SER A 14 2.22 8.89 7.48
C SER A 14 1.47 8.74 8.81
N GLN A 15 0.57 9.67 9.13
CA GLN A 15 -0.24 9.61 10.34
C GLN A 15 -1.25 8.46 10.30
N ILE A 16 -1.86 8.18 9.14
CA ILE A 16 -2.79 7.06 8.93
C ILE A 16 -2.04 5.73 9.08
N GLU A 17 -0.89 5.55 8.42
CA GLU A 17 -0.10 4.32 8.55
C GLU A 17 0.35 4.05 9.99
N LYS A 18 0.71 5.10 10.75
CA LYS A 18 1.11 4.95 12.16
C LYS A 18 -0.05 4.54 13.07
N GLN A 19 -1.27 5.03 12.80
CA GLN A 19 -2.43 4.75 13.65
C GLN A 19 -3.10 3.41 13.33
N PHE A 20 -3.15 3.03 12.06
CA PHE A 20 -3.92 1.87 11.60
C PHE A 20 -3.05 0.69 11.15
N GLY A 21 -1.73 0.90 11.02
CA GLY A 21 -0.78 -0.12 10.55
C GLY A 21 -0.33 0.12 9.11
N LYS A 22 0.82 -0.47 8.76
CA LYS A 22 1.36 -0.43 7.38
C LYS A 22 0.34 -1.03 6.40
N GLY A 23 0.21 -0.43 5.22
CA GLY A 23 -0.75 -0.87 4.20
C GLY A 23 -2.20 -0.39 4.41
N SER A 24 -2.50 0.35 5.49
CA SER A 24 -3.84 0.92 5.72
C SER A 24 -4.26 1.98 4.69
N ILE A 25 -3.28 2.61 4.04
CA ILE A 25 -3.48 3.51 2.92
C ILE A 25 -2.30 3.39 1.96
N MET A 26 -2.57 3.23 0.67
CA MET A 26 -1.54 3.10 -0.36
C MET A 26 -2.07 3.65 -1.68
N ARG A 27 -1.16 4.08 -2.55
CA ARG A 27 -1.53 4.54 -3.88
C ARG A 27 -1.95 3.34 -4.72
N MET A 28 -3.09 3.45 -5.41
CA MET A 28 -3.52 2.38 -6.31
C MET A 28 -2.48 2.18 -7.42
N GLY A 29 -1.90 0.99 -7.49
CA GLY A 29 -0.82 0.64 -8.43
C GLY A 29 0.60 0.87 -7.91
N ASP A 30 0.79 1.33 -6.67
CA ASP A 30 2.09 1.22 -6.01
C ASP A 30 2.35 -0.26 -5.72
N GLY A 31 3.28 -0.88 -6.44
CA GLY A 31 3.65 -2.30 -6.30
C GLY A 31 4.35 -2.65 -4.98
N ASN A 32 4.16 -1.83 -3.95
CA ASN A 32 4.69 -2.03 -2.60
C ASN A 32 3.70 -2.88 -1.78
N VAL A 33 3.22 -3.98 -2.37
CA VAL A 33 2.57 -5.04 -1.59
C VAL A 33 3.64 -5.63 -0.68
N GLU A 34 3.38 -5.66 0.62
CA GLU A 34 4.33 -6.09 1.63
C GLU A 34 4.83 -7.52 1.30
N ARG A 35 6.11 -7.65 0.94
CA ARG A 35 6.67 -8.89 0.37
C ARG A 35 6.73 -10.08 1.34
N ASP A 36 6.50 -9.82 2.63
CA ASP A 36 6.49 -10.83 3.69
C ASP A 36 5.09 -11.40 3.98
N ILE A 37 4.10 -11.11 3.15
CA ILE A 37 2.78 -11.77 3.26
C ILE A 37 2.94 -13.22 2.82
N GLN A 38 2.78 -14.15 3.77
CA GLN A 38 2.71 -15.57 3.45
C GLN A 38 1.43 -15.86 2.67
N THR A 39 1.58 -16.24 1.41
CA THR A 39 0.47 -16.65 0.53
C THR A 39 0.41 -18.17 0.44
N VAL A 40 -0.80 -18.73 0.44
CA VAL A 40 -1.04 -20.11 0.00
C VAL A 40 -1.47 -20.06 -1.45
N SER A 41 -0.82 -20.84 -2.31
CA SER A 41 -1.17 -20.86 -3.74
C SER A 41 -2.63 -21.26 -3.92
N THR A 42 -3.33 -20.50 -4.75
CA THR A 42 -4.73 -20.78 -5.08
C THR A 42 -4.87 -21.99 -6.03
N GLY A 43 -3.74 -22.52 -6.54
CA GLY A 43 -3.70 -23.55 -7.58
C GLY A 43 -3.89 -23.01 -8.99
N SER A 44 -4.04 -21.69 -9.16
CA SER A 44 -4.17 -21.01 -10.45
C SER A 44 -3.09 -19.94 -10.60
N LEU A 45 -2.15 -20.17 -11.54
CA LEU A 45 -1.02 -19.27 -11.79
C LEU A 45 -1.46 -17.83 -12.15
N GLY A 46 -2.57 -17.70 -12.88
CA GLY A 46 -3.09 -16.38 -13.28
C GLY A 46 -3.66 -15.57 -12.13
N LEU A 47 -4.16 -16.24 -11.08
CA LEU A 47 -4.68 -15.57 -9.90
C LEU A 47 -3.54 -15.21 -8.93
N ASP A 48 -2.55 -16.08 -8.79
CA ASP A 48 -1.36 -15.85 -7.95
C ASP A 48 -0.49 -14.68 -8.46
N ILE A 49 -0.55 -14.32 -9.75
CA ILE A 49 0.17 -13.17 -10.33
C ILE A 49 -0.54 -11.83 -10.05
N ALA A 50 -1.86 -11.85 -9.86
CA ALA A 50 -2.66 -10.65 -9.64
C ALA A 50 -2.75 -10.24 -8.17
N LEU A 51 -2.45 -11.18 -7.26
CA LEU A 51 -2.38 -11.00 -5.80
C LEU A 51 -1.01 -10.45 -5.39
#